data_AF-A0A1J1HDB0-F1
#
_entry.id   AF-A0A1J1HDB0-F1
#
_cell.length_a   1.000
_cell.length_b   1.000
_cell.length_c   1.000
_cell.angle_alpha   90.00
_cell.angle_beta   90.00
_cell.angle_gamma   90.00
#
_symmetry.space_group_name_H-M   'P 1'
#
loop_
_entity.id
_entity.type
_entity.pdbx_description
1 polymer ?
#
loop_
_entity_poly.entity_id
_entity_poly.type
_entity_poly.pdbx_seq_one_letter_code
_entity_poly.pdbx_strand_id
1 'polypeptide(L)'
;MKKEHIIILSFLLFIQIYFCKNIKVRKFKGIVFYLFRVTKIYKKKINFQLKNNCTFLTGIKPSGNIHLGNYIGCLHPLINLEAKRKKKIIGKRKEKVIKLNKIILIADLHCLTNINNIFSLKKNVLNSVKVIISLIIDMYIKKKKYVDIYINNIKLEKILKLFKYDLDTNINNLLSSNDSNISFSFLDNEKEINNLNINNTHNLKDIKYSESTNLYKNSEEYIDYNDEKYYEKSIYQKHFFYILKQSDIQVHTSLYYLINSFTSINLLSSHVHIKTCGYSKSFSLLSYPNLMLSDILLYKPNYLIIGLDQKKNLEIIKKICKKMNNYFPYITKMPKIYSSKFNVEIMNLDGHNKMSKNDLSDNLDFYKIIYLFDEKDLIERKIKRSKTDNFNDLKYGETDRKEINNLINIFIFFYYYKIKNSESIKTNHKTFYSFKKIFLNKRKQIPEGSKSFYNVFHNPKNTNDDIKYSNNLKDGIKNNLKIINEDDIYFKKNNINPNFNEKVINNILSSYNNNYYNFKNELSLLIYDHFLTSKYYYNILLSKDNLVNNILKMGKRSLSIRANETFKEFKKKLNI
;
A
#
# COMPACT_ATOMS: atom_id res chain seq x y z
N MET A 1 -13.22 59.21 12.11
CA MET A 1 -13.05 58.03 13.00
C MET A 1 -11.88 58.28 13.94
N LYS A 2 -12.17 58.43 15.23
CA LYS A 2 -11.30 59.08 16.23
C LYS A 2 -10.15 58.17 16.69
N LYS A 3 -9.04 58.79 17.12
CA LYS A 3 -7.77 58.21 17.66
C LYS A 3 -7.98 57.11 18.73
N GLU A 4 -9.13 57.08 19.37
CA GLU A 4 -9.52 56.08 20.39
C GLU A 4 -9.56 54.64 19.84
N HIS A 5 -9.92 54.44 18.56
CA HIS A 5 -9.94 53.09 17.97
C HIS A 5 -8.55 52.52 17.72
N ILE A 6 -7.52 53.36 17.51
CA ILE A 6 -6.15 52.91 17.24
C ILE A 6 -5.50 52.41 18.53
N ILE A 7 -5.81 53.05 19.67
CA ILE A 7 -5.31 52.64 20.99
C ILE A 7 -5.95 51.31 21.40
N ILE A 8 -7.26 51.14 21.15
CA ILE A 8 -7.96 49.87 21.42
C ILE A 8 -7.42 48.74 20.54
N LEU A 9 -7.13 49.02 19.26
CA LEU A 9 -6.55 48.02 18.36
C LEU A 9 -5.11 47.65 18.75
N SER A 10 -4.30 48.63 19.18
CA SER A 10 -2.95 48.42 19.71
C SER A 10 -2.96 47.58 20.99
N PHE A 11 -3.90 47.87 21.90
CA PHE A 11 -4.08 47.15 23.16
C PHE A 11 -4.55 45.70 22.93
N LEU A 12 -5.45 45.48 21.97
CA LEU A 12 -5.89 44.13 21.55
C LEU A 12 -4.75 43.32 20.92
N LEU A 13 -3.89 43.96 20.11
CA LEU A 13 -2.69 43.34 19.54
C LEU A 13 -1.68 42.94 20.64
N PHE A 14 -1.51 43.77 21.66
CA PHE A 14 -0.60 43.49 22.78
C PHE A 14 -1.09 42.32 23.65
N ILE A 15 -2.40 42.25 23.92
CA ILE A 15 -3.03 41.12 24.63
C ILE A 15 -2.89 39.82 23.82
N GLN A 16 -3.02 39.88 22.50
CA GLN A 16 -2.88 38.72 21.62
C GLN A 16 -1.43 38.19 21.58
N ILE A 17 -0.43 39.07 21.68
CA ILE A 17 0.98 38.69 21.79
C ILE A 17 1.30 38.10 23.17
N TYR A 18 0.73 38.64 24.26
CA TYR A 18 0.97 38.13 25.61
C TYR A 18 0.28 36.77 25.86
N PHE A 19 -0.93 36.55 25.32
CA PHE A 19 -1.61 35.24 25.39
C PHE A 19 -0.93 34.15 24.55
N CYS A 20 -0.20 34.52 23.49
CA CYS A 20 0.55 33.55 22.69
C CYS A 20 1.80 33.00 23.41
N LYS A 21 2.31 33.65 24.46
CA LYS A 21 3.50 33.19 25.21
C LYS A 21 3.19 32.08 26.23
N ASN A 22 1.94 31.92 26.67
CA ASN A 22 1.57 30.97 27.74
C ASN A 22 0.82 29.71 27.30
N ILE A 23 0.83 29.37 26.00
CA ILE A 23 0.35 28.06 25.55
C ILE A 23 1.42 27.01 25.85
N LYS A 24 1.30 26.32 26.99
CA LYS A 24 1.97 25.04 27.24
C LYS A 24 1.54 24.05 26.15
N VAL A 25 2.32 23.97 25.08
CA VAL A 25 2.16 22.96 24.01
C VAL A 25 2.44 21.59 24.61
N ARG A 26 1.38 20.87 25.00
CA ARG A 26 1.48 19.44 25.30
C ARG A 26 1.90 18.74 24.00
N LYS A 27 3.16 18.30 23.93
CA LYS A 27 3.74 17.56 22.80
C LYS A 27 2.99 16.23 22.61
N PHE A 28 1.99 16.16 21.74
CA PHE A 28 1.46 14.87 21.28
C PHE A 28 2.42 14.26 20.23
N LYS A 29 3.49 13.64 20.71
CA LYS A 29 4.30 12.67 19.94
C LYS A 29 3.68 11.28 20.16
N GLY A 30 3.22 10.59 19.10
CA GLY A 30 2.81 9.17 19.21
C GLY A 30 1.51 8.73 18.53
N ILE A 31 0.72 9.61 17.92
CA ILE A 31 -0.63 9.30 17.37
C ILE A 31 -0.63 8.10 16.40
N VAL A 32 0.41 7.95 15.58
CA VAL A 32 0.54 6.87 14.58
C VAL A 32 0.53 5.46 15.21
N PHE A 33 1.08 5.32 16.42
CA PHE A 33 1.18 4.03 17.12
C PHE A 33 -0.16 3.59 17.72
N TYR A 34 -1.07 4.53 18.02
CA TYR A 34 -2.33 4.25 18.68
C TYR A 34 -3.50 3.97 17.74
N LEU A 35 -3.37 4.25 16.44
CA LEU A 35 -4.40 3.97 15.42
C LEU A 35 -4.75 2.48 15.30
N PHE A 36 -3.87 1.59 15.77
CA PHE A 36 -4.05 0.14 15.66
C PHE A 36 -4.13 -0.51 17.04
N ARG A 37 -5.00 -1.51 17.21
CA ARG A 37 -5.09 -2.32 18.44
C ARG A 37 -3.78 -3.09 18.63
N VAL A 38 -3.18 -3.02 19.82
CA VAL A 38 -2.06 -3.90 20.22
C VAL A 38 -2.65 -5.24 20.64
N THR A 39 -2.94 -6.15 19.70
CA THR A 39 -3.49 -7.46 20.09
C THR A 39 -2.39 -8.47 20.45
N LYS A 40 -2.68 -9.39 21.40
CA LYS A 40 -1.79 -10.53 21.75
C LYS A 40 -1.47 -11.42 20.54
N ILE A 41 -2.32 -11.45 19.52
CA ILE A 41 -2.08 -12.16 18.24
C ILE A 41 -0.99 -11.46 17.40
N TYR A 42 -0.89 -10.12 17.48
CA TYR A 42 0.23 -9.36 16.91
C TYR A 42 1.56 -9.56 17.66
N LYS A 43 1.55 -9.98 18.94
CA LYS A 43 2.78 -10.48 19.60
C LYS A 43 3.31 -11.77 18.94
N LYS A 44 2.43 -12.63 18.40
CA LYS A 44 2.82 -13.86 17.68
C LYS A 44 3.13 -13.62 16.19
N LYS A 45 2.52 -12.61 15.54
CA LYS A 45 2.76 -12.23 14.13
C LYS A 45 3.37 -10.84 14.00
N ILE A 46 4.69 -10.75 14.22
CA ILE A 46 5.72 -9.98 13.47
C ILE A 46 7.11 -10.44 13.96
N ASN A 47 7.30 -11.74 14.25
CA ASN A 47 8.64 -12.34 14.19
C ASN A 47 8.96 -12.72 12.75
N PHE A 48 8.82 -11.74 11.86
CA PHE A 48 9.19 -11.84 10.47
C PHE A 48 10.64 -11.39 10.34
N GLN A 49 11.56 -12.32 10.57
CA GLN A 49 12.94 -12.11 10.15
C GLN A 49 12.96 -12.32 8.64
N LEU A 50 12.92 -11.22 7.88
CA LEU A 50 13.16 -11.27 6.45
C LEU A 50 14.56 -11.87 6.26
N LYS A 51 14.62 -13.07 5.67
CA LYS A 51 15.89 -13.66 5.26
C LYS A 51 16.53 -12.72 4.24
N ASN A 52 17.87 -12.68 4.19
CA ASN A 52 18.55 -11.96 3.11
C ASN A 52 18.06 -12.51 1.76
N ASN A 53 17.71 -11.62 0.83
CA ASN A 53 17.14 -11.92 -0.49
C ASN A 53 15.73 -12.54 -0.45
N CYS A 54 14.73 -11.81 0.03
CA CYS A 54 13.33 -12.22 -0.08
C CYS A 54 12.73 -11.86 -1.45
N THR A 55 11.95 -12.77 -2.01
CA THR A 55 11.16 -12.57 -3.24
C THR A 55 9.67 -12.43 -2.91
N PHE A 56 9.07 -11.34 -3.40
CA PHE A 56 7.64 -11.03 -3.32
C PHE A 56 7.05 -11.06 -4.72
N LEU A 57 5.83 -11.54 -4.87
CA LEU A 57 5.11 -11.55 -6.15
C LEU A 57 3.71 -10.96 -5.96
N THR A 58 3.30 -10.13 -6.90
CA THR A 58 1.91 -9.70 -7.10
C THR A 58 1.57 -9.73 -8.58
N GLY A 59 0.29 -9.96 -8.89
CA GLY A 59 -0.25 -9.91 -10.24
C GLY A 59 -1.29 -8.79 -10.35
N ILE A 60 -1.27 -8.05 -11.45
CA ILE A 60 -2.20 -6.94 -11.71
C ILE A 60 -2.82 -7.13 -13.09
N LYS A 61 -4.15 -7.20 -13.11
CA LYS A 61 -4.94 -7.31 -14.34
C LYS A 61 -5.04 -5.95 -15.04
N PRO A 62 -4.55 -5.80 -16.28
CA PRO A 62 -4.64 -4.56 -17.05
C PRO A 62 -6.04 -4.40 -17.70
N SER A 63 -7.08 -4.32 -16.88
CA SER A 63 -8.49 -4.23 -17.34
C SER A 63 -9.06 -2.79 -17.26
N GLY A 64 -8.22 -1.78 -17.43
CA GLY A 64 -8.58 -0.36 -17.31
C GLY A 64 -7.77 0.37 -16.23
N ASN A 65 -8.15 1.60 -15.88
CA ASN A 65 -7.43 2.44 -14.93
C ASN A 65 -7.34 1.81 -13.54
N ILE A 66 -6.18 1.98 -12.89
CA ILE A 66 -5.96 1.48 -11.52
C ILE A 66 -6.76 2.35 -10.55
N HIS A 67 -7.48 1.72 -9.62
CA HIS A 67 -8.31 2.40 -8.61
C HIS A 67 -7.77 2.18 -7.19
N LEU A 68 -8.30 2.93 -6.21
CA LEU A 68 -7.81 2.91 -4.82
C LEU A 68 -7.77 1.51 -4.20
N GLY A 69 -8.76 0.66 -4.52
CA GLY A 69 -8.77 -0.74 -4.08
C GLY A 69 -7.56 -1.55 -4.56
N ASN A 70 -7.10 -1.37 -5.80
CA ASN A 70 -5.88 -2.02 -6.28
C ASN A 70 -4.64 -1.48 -5.54
N TYR A 71 -4.62 -0.17 -5.30
CA TYR A 71 -3.51 0.50 -4.64
C TYR A 71 -3.35 0.04 -3.19
N ILE A 72 -4.38 0.22 -2.37
CA ILE A 72 -4.36 -0.08 -0.94
C ILE A 72 -4.17 -1.59 -0.69
N GLY A 73 -4.82 -2.43 -1.51
CA GLY A 73 -4.79 -3.88 -1.37
C GLY A 73 -3.48 -4.53 -1.78
N CYS A 74 -2.86 -4.11 -2.89
CA CYS A 74 -1.74 -4.83 -3.50
C CYS A 74 -0.50 -3.95 -3.77
N LEU A 75 -0.65 -2.83 -4.49
CA LEU A 75 0.49 -2.05 -4.96
C LEU A 75 1.22 -1.33 -3.82
N HIS A 76 0.47 -0.63 -2.97
CA HIS A 76 1.02 0.07 -1.81
C HIS A 76 1.83 -0.87 -0.91
N PRO A 77 1.30 -2.02 -0.42
CA PRO A 77 2.07 -2.90 0.45
C PRO A 77 3.30 -3.51 -0.22
N LEU A 78 3.30 -3.74 -1.54
CA LEU A 78 4.49 -4.22 -2.26
C LEU A 78 5.55 -3.12 -2.42
N ILE A 79 5.15 -1.96 -2.95
CA ILE A 79 6.05 -0.85 -3.26
C ILE A 79 6.72 -0.35 -1.99
N ASN A 80 5.91 -0.09 -0.95
CA ASN A 80 6.40 0.43 0.33
C ASN A 80 6.92 -0.64 1.31
N LEU A 81 7.06 -1.90 0.87
CA LEU A 81 7.70 -2.94 1.68
C LEU A 81 9.18 -2.62 1.89
N GLU A 82 9.60 -2.56 3.15
CA GLU A 82 10.96 -2.24 3.58
C GLU A 82 11.41 -3.22 4.66
N ALA A 83 12.72 -3.48 4.71
CA ALA A 83 13.33 -4.19 5.80
C ALA A 83 13.58 -3.24 6.98
N LYS A 84 13.36 -3.75 8.19
CA LYS A 84 13.55 -3.02 9.45
C LYS A 84 14.40 -3.84 10.41
N ARG A 85 15.29 -3.20 11.17
CA ARG A 85 16.10 -3.88 12.21
C ARG A 85 15.29 -4.00 13.49
N LYS A 86 15.19 -5.20 14.06
CA LYS A 86 14.87 -5.35 15.48
C LYS A 86 16.16 -5.13 16.28
N LYS A 87 16.09 -4.35 17.36
CA LYS A 87 17.22 -3.86 18.18
C LYS A 87 18.02 -4.94 18.95
N LYS A 88 17.97 -6.22 18.59
CA LYS A 88 18.49 -7.33 19.43
C LYS A 88 19.78 -8.01 18.95
N ILE A 89 20.63 -7.35 18.16
CA ILE A 89 21.96 -7.90 17.85
C ILE A 89 23.01 -6.85 18.16
N ILE A 90 23.46 -6.88 19.41
CA ILE A 90 24.76 -6.36 19.85
C ILE A 90 25.79 -7.31 19.22
N GLY A 91 26.54 -6.82 18.26
CA GLY A 91 27.57 -7.58 17.57
C GLY A 91 27.99 -6.85 16.31
N LYS A 92 29.27 -6.45 16.26
CA LYS A 92 29.95 -5.82 15.13
C LYS A 92 30.05 -6.79 13.92
N ARG A 93 28.93 -7.22 13.35
CA ARG A 93 28.93 -7.92 12.06
C ARG A 93 28.77 -6.89 10.94
N LYS A 94 29.68 -6.92 9.95
CA LYS A 94 29.61 -6.12 8.71
C LYS A 94 28.17 -6.07 8.20
N GLU A 95 27.62 -4.87 8.00
CA GLU A 95 26.21 -4.68 7.66
C GLU A 95 25.93 -5.28 6.27
N LYS A 96 25.30 -6.46 6.23
CA LYS A 96 24.92 -7.09 4.97
C LYS A 96 23.75 -6.32 4.36
N VAL A 97 23.98 -5.70 3.20
CA VAL A 97 22.96 -4.97 2.43
C VAL A 97 21.78 -5.89 2.14
N ILE A 98 20.59 -5.48 2.58
CA ILE A 98 19.38 -6.26 2.39
C ILE A 98 18.88 -6.06 0.96
N LYS A 99 18.66 -7.15 0.22
CA LYS A 99 18.03 -7.11 -1.11
C LYS A 99 16.59 -7.61 -1.01
N LEU A 100 15.67 -6.84 -1.59
CA LEU A 100 14.25 -7.18 -1.70
C LEU A 100 13.89 -7.31 -3.18
N ASN A 101 13.49 -8.49 -3.61
CA ASN A 101 13.08 -8.78 -4.97
C ASN A 101 11.54 -8.72 -5.04
N LYS A 102 11.00 -7.86 -5.88
CA LYS A 102 9.57 -7.54 -5.99
C LYS A 102 9.13 -7.75 -7.43
N ILE A 103 8.43 -8.85 -7.70
CA ILE A 103 7.93 -9.19 -9.03
C ILE A 103 6.51 -8.63 -9.17
N ILE A 104 6.29 -7.81 -10.19
CA ILE A 104 5.01 -7.26 -10.59
C ILE A 104 4.66 -7.83 -11.96
N LEU A 105 3.75 -8.79 -11.96
CA LEU A 105 3.25 -9.43 -13.17
C LEU A 105 2.06 -8.63 -13.73
N ILE A 106 2.22 -8.06 -14.92
CA ILE A 106 1.10 -7.51 -15.69
C ILE A 106 0.38 -8.70 -16.33
N ALA A 107 -0.73 -9.10 -15.72
CA ALA A 107 -1.45 -10.34 -15.99
C ALA A 107 -2.43 -10.15 -17.17
N ASP A 108 -1.88 -9.94 -18.36
CA ASP A 108 -2.64 -9.65 -19.58
C ASP A 108 -3.42 -10.87 -20.10
N LEU A 109 -2.93 -12.10 -19.92
CA LEU A 109 -3.68 -13.31 -20.24
C LEU A 109 -4.92 -13.47 -19.34
N HIS A 110 -4.82 -13.13 -18.06
CA HIS A 110 -5.99 -13.08 -17.16
C HIS A 110 -7.00 -11.99 -17.57
N CYS A 111 -6.60 -11.01 -18.39
CA CYS A 111 -7.50 -10.01 -18.95
C CYS A 111 -8.50 -10.62 -19.94
N LEU A 112 -8.08 -11.68 -20.64
CA LEU A 112 -8.85 -12.37 -21.67
C LEU A 112 -9.94 -13.31 -21.12
N THR A 113 -10.10 -13.43 -19.80
CA THR A 113 -11.28 -14.10 -19.22
C THR A 113 -12.59 -13.43 -19.64
N ASN A 114 -12.54 -12.13 -19.95
CA ASN A 114 -13.59 -11.38 -20.62
C ASN A 114 -13.02 -10.84 -21.94
N ILE A 115 -13.59 -11.31 -23.05
CA ILE A 115 -13.10 -11.03 -24.40
C ILE A 115 -13.18 -9.55 -24.78
N ASN A 116 -14.12 -8.79 -24.17
CA ASN A 116 -14.30 -7.36 -24.43
C ASN A 116 -13.04 -6.53 -24.09
N ASN A 117 -12.17 -7.06 -23.22
CA ASN A 117 -10.92 -6.39 -22.86
C ASN A 117 -9.87 -6.39 -23.98
N ILE A 118 -10.02 -7.22 -25.02
CA ILE A 118 -8.98 -7.44 -26.03
C ILE A 118 -8.59 -6.13 -26.75
N PHE A 119 -9.58 -5.30 -27.10
CA PHE A 119 -9.39 -4.06 -27.84
C PHE A 119 -8.63 -2.99 -27.06
N SER A 120 -8.79 -2.95 -25.73
CA SER A 120 -8.11 -1.98 -24.87
C SER A 120 -6.84 -2.53 -24.21
N LEU A 121 -6.54 -3.83 -24.39
CA LEU A 121 -5.51 -4.54 -23.63
C LEU A 121 -4.13 -3.92 -23.78
N LYS A 122 -3.69 -3.63 -25.01
CA LYS A 122 -2.37 -3.03 -25.28
C LYS A 122 -2.20 -1.70 -24.55
N LYS A 123 -3.18 -0.81 -24.68
CA LYS A 123 -3.20 0.50 -24.01
C LYS A 123 -3.23 0.35 -22.49
N ASN A 124 -4.05 -0.57 -21.97
CA ASN A 124 -4.17 -0.82 -20.53
C ASN A 124 -2.89 -1.40 -19.92
N VAL A 125 -2.15 -2.24 -20.65
CA VAL A 125 -0.83 -2.75 -20.24
C VAL A 125 0.13 -1.59 -20.07
N LEU A 126 0.27 -0.74 -21.09
CA LEU A 126 1.16 0.43 -21.05
C LEU A 126 0.78 1.38 -19.90
N ASN A 127 -0.50 1.74 -19.80
CA ASN A 127 -1.00 2.61 -18.73
C ASN A 127 -0.74 2.03 -17.34
N SER A 128 -0.99 0.73 -17.14
CA SER A 128 -0.73 0.07 -15.85
C SER A 128 0.75 0.16 -15.47
N VAL A 129 1.66 -0.06 -16.43
CA VAL A 129 3.11 0.04 -16.19
C VAL A 129 3.52 1.49 -15.89
N LYS A 130 2.97 2.49 -16.59
CA LYS A 130 3.22 3.91 -16.30
C LYS A 130 2.80 4.29 -14.87
N VAL A 131 1.63 3.81 -14.41
CA VAL A 131 1.17 4.00 -13.02
C VAL A 131 2.12 3.32 -12.03
N ILE A 132 2.56 2.09 -12.32
CA ILE A 132 3.47 1.36 -11.42
C ILE A 132 4.82 2.07 -11.31
N ILE A 133 5.41 2.49 -12.43
CA ILE A 133 6.70 3.20 -12.45
C ILE A 133 6.60 4.52 -11.69
N SER A 134 5.55 5.31 -11.91
CA SER A 134 5.37 6.58 -11.20
C SER A 134 5.24 6.41 -9.68
N LEU A 135 4.53 5.37 -9.21
CA LEU A 135 4.47 5.03 -7.79
C LEU A 135 5.84 4.59 -7.22
N ILE A 136 6.65 3.87 -8.01
CA ILE A 136 8.02 3.48 -7.62
C ILE A 136 8.93 4.72 -7.52
N ILE A 137 8.80 5.67 -8.45
CA ILE A 137 9.55 6.94 -8.43
C ILE A 137 9.19 7.75 -7.18
N ASP A 138 7.90 7.89 -6.85
CA ASP A 138 7.46 8.56 -5.63
C ASP A 138 8.06 7.92 -4.36
N MET A 139 8.07 6.58 -4.30
CA MET A 139 8.72 5.86 -3.20
C MET A 139 10.21 6.15 -3.13
N TYR A 140 10.90 6.19 -4.28
CA TYR A 140 12.33 6.49 -4.36
C TYR A 140 12.65 7.87 -3.80
N ILE A 141 11.93 8.90 -4.25
CA ILE A 141 12.13 10.28 -3.82
C ILE A 141 12.03 10.40 -2.31
N LYS A 142 11.01 9.78 -1.71
CA LYS A 142 10.79 9.80 -0.26
C LYS A 142 11.88 9.08 0.53
N LYS A 143 12.66 8.17 -0.07
CA LYS A 143 13.53 7.22 0.64
C LYS A 143 14.95 7.08 0.06
N LYS A 144 15.35 7.94 -0.88
CA LYS A 144 16.65 7.87 -1.58
C LYS A 144 17.87 7.85 -0.66
N LYS A 145 17.73 8.38 0.57
CA LYS A 145 18.79 8.37 1.60
C LYS A 145 19.23 6.97 2.04
N TYR A 146 18.37 5.96 1.95
CA TYR A 146 18.67 4.61 2.43
C TYR A 146 18.11 3.48 1.56
N VAL A 147 17.47 3.81 0.43
CA VAL A 147 16.91 2.81 -0.50
C VAL A 147 17.40 3.07 -1.91
N ASP A 148 18.15 2.12 -2.44
CA ASP A 148 18.46 2.04 -3.86
C ASP A 148 17.38 1.24 -4.59
N ILE A 149 16.92 1.76 -5.73
CA ILE A 149 15.93 1.09 -6.56
C ILE A 149 16.54 0.65 -7.88
N TYR A 150 16.19 -0.56 -8.28
CA TYR A 150 16.46 -1.12 -9.60
C TYR A 150 15.14 -1.57 -10.23
N ILE A 151 14.89 -1.20 -11.48
CA ILE A 151 13.79 -1.74 -12.29
C ILE A 151 14.40 -2.65 -13.34
N ASN A 152 14.03 -3.93 -13.35
CA ASN A 152 14.57 -4.93 -14.29
C ASN A 152 16.10 -4.91 -14.35
N ASN A 153 16.75 -4.85 -13.18
CA ASN A 153 18.20 -4.76 -12.94
C ASN A 153 18.88 -3.44 -13.37
N ILE A 154 18.17 -2.44 -13.91
CA ILE A 154 18.71 -1.10 -14.13
C ILE A 154 18.45 -0.22 -12.93
N LYS A 155 19.48 0.49 -12.44
CA LYS A 155 19.33 1.49 -11.36
C LYS A 155 18.37 2.59 -11.81
N LEU A 156 17.37 2.92 -10.97
CA LEU A 156 16.31 3.87 -11.31
C LEU A 156 16.87 5.24 -11.72
N GLU A 157 17.95 5.72 -11.11
CA GLU A 157 18.64 6.96 -11.49
C GLU A 157 19.06 7.00 -12.97
N LYS A 158 19.49 5.86 -13.54
CA LYS A 158 19.83 5.80 -14.98
C LYS A 158 18.58 5.94 -15.84
N ILE A 159 17.46 5.36 -15.42
CA ILE A 159 16.17 5.52 -16.09
C ILE A 159 15.72 6.97 -15.98
N LEU A 160 15.92 7.61 -14.82
CA LEU A 160 15.54 9.00 -14.58
C LEU A 160 16.35 9.98 -15.45
N LYS A 161 17.64 9.72 -15.69
CA LYS A 161 18.47 10.49 -16.63
C LYS A 161 17.94 10.47 -18.06
N LEU A 162 17.36 9.36 -18.52
CA LEU A 162 16.72 9.28 -19.85
C LEU A 162 15.49 10.20 -19.97
N PHE A 163 14.95 10.70 -18.86
CA PHE A 163 13.91 11.71 -18.90
C PHE A 163 14.46 13.14 -19.05
N LYS A 164 15.79 13.36 -19.05
CA LYS A 164 16.43 14.69 -18.94
C LYS A 164 15.98 15.48 -17.69
N TYR A 165 15.77 14.80 -16.57
CA TYR A 165 15.24 15.42 -15.34
C TYR A 165 16.24 15.40 -14.19
N ASP A 166 16.53 16.59 -13.65
CA ASP A 166 17.09 16.75 -12.30
C ASP A 166 15.94 16.71 -11.27
N LEU A 167 16.00 15.75 -10.34
CA LEU A 167 14.96 15.56 -9.32
C LEU A 167 14.94 16.69 -8.27
N ASP A 168 16.05 17.39 -8.09
CA ASP A 168 16.24 18.30 -6.95
C ASP A 168 15.76 19.74 -7.22
N THR A 169 15.67 20.18 -8.48
CA THR A 169 15.24 21.54 -8.85
C THR A 169 13.71 21.70 -8.93
N ASN A 170 12.99 20.68 -9.40
CA ASN A 170 11.55 20.80 -9.69
C ASN A 170 10.60 20.49 -8.52
N ILE A 171 11.01 19.72 -7.51
CA ILE A 171 10.17 19.47 -6.31
C ILE A 171 9.93 20.78 -5.53
N ASN A 172 10.93 21.67 -5.51
CA ASN A 172 10.81 22.98 -4.88
C ASN A 172 9.87 23.91 -5.66
N ASN A 173 9.84 23.81 -6.99
CA ASN A 173 8.89 24.54 -7.85
C ASN A 173 7.45 24.01 -7.68
N LEU A 174 7.28 22.69 -7.56
CA LEU A 174 5.96 22.06 -7.36
C LEU A 174 5.34 22.38 -5.98
N LEU A 175 6.17 22.61 -4.97
CA LEU A 175 5.74 23.00 -3.61
C LEU A 175 5.46 24.50 -3.48
N SER A 176 5.88 25.32 -4.45
CA SER A 176 5.75 26.78 -4.43
C SER A 176 4.69 27.34 -5.37
N SER A 177 4.22 26.57 -6.37
CA SER A 177 3.17 27.02 -7.29
C SER A 177 1.76 26.65 -6.79
N ASN A 178 1.02 27.65 -6.30
CA ASN A 178 -0.44 27.61 -6.24
C ASN A 178 -1.00 28.00 -7.61
N ASP A 179 -1.55 27.02 -8.31
CA ASP A 179 -2.45 27.08 -9.49
C ASP A 179 -2.05 27.75 -10.82
N SER A 180 -2.53 27.06 -11.87
CA SER A 180 -2.91 27.45 -13.23
C SER A 180 -1.84 27.56 -14.34
N ASN A 181 -2.07 26.73 -15.36
CA ASN A 181 -1.59 26.81 -16.76
C ASN A 181 -0.08 26.86 -16.98
N ILE A 182 0.51 25.70 -17.25
CA ILE A 182 1.85 25.61 -17.82
C ILE A 182 1.78 24.77 -19.10
N SER A 183 1.77 25.45 -20.25
CA SER A 183 2.08 24.88 -21.56
C SER A 183 3.60 24.83 -21.73
N PHE A 184 4.14 23.72 -22.24
CA PHE A 184 5.51 23.70 -22.76
C PHE A 184 5.65 22.80 -23.99
N SER A 185 6.25 23.40 -25.01
CA SER A 185 6.57 22.84 -26.32
C SER A 185 7.66 21.76 -26.24
N PHE A 186 7.46 20.66 -26.96
CA PHE A 186 8.46 19.61 -27.16
C PHE A 186 9.12 19.78 -28.53
N LEU A 187 10.46 19.87 -28.56
CA LEU A 187 11.23 19.46 -29.73
C LEU A 187 12.39 18.54 -29.32
N ASP A 188 12.31 17.34 -29.90
CA ASP A 188 13.33 16.41 -30.42
C ASP A 188 14.60 16.06 -29.62
N ASN A 189 14.80 14.74 -29.48
CA ASN A 189 15.97 14.03 -30.06
C ASN A 189 15.85 12.53 -29.77
N GLU A 190 15.43 11.75 -30.78
CA GLU A 190 15.22 10.29 -30.73
C GLU A 190 16.50 9.44 -30.92
N LYS A 191 17.69 10.05 -31.00
CA LYS A 191 18.92 9.33 -31.39
C LYS A 191 19.66 8.57 -30.27
N GLU A 192 19.36 8.81 -28.98
CA GLU A 192 20.06 8.11 -27.88
C GLU A 192 19.42 6.78 -27.45
N ILE A 193 18.19 6.48 -27.88
CA ILE A 193 17.44 5.30 -27.42
C ILE A 193 17.94 4.01 -28.10
N ASN A 194 18.59 4.10 -29.26
CA ASN A 194 19.04 2.94 -30.04
C ASN A 194 20.44 2.43 -29.68
N ASN A 195 21.24 3.17 -28.92
CA ASN A 195 22.63 2.79 -28.60
C ASN A 195 22.81 1.93 -27.34
N LEU A 196 21.74 1.42 -26.74
CA LEU A 196 21.82 0.54 -25.56
C LEU A 196 22.05 -0.96 -25.89
N ASN A 197 22.58 -1.26 -27.09
CA ASN A 197 23.19 -2.55 -27.40
C ASN A 197 24.70 -2.45 -27.27
N ILE A 198 25.26 -2.78 -26.10
CA ILE A 198 26.68 -3.12 -26.01
C ILE A 198 26.85 -4.34 -25.10
N ASN A 199 27.30 -5.42 -25.75
CA ASN A 199 27.96 -6.58 -25.18
C ASN A 199 29.01 -6.15 -24.14
N ASN A 200 29.10 -6.84 -23.01
CA ASN A 200 30.38 -7.26 -22.43
C ASN A 200 30.15 -8.16 -21.22
N THR A 201 30.38 -9.44 -21.48
CA THR A 201 30.82 -10.46 -20.53
C THR A 201 32.24 -10.14 -20.05
N HIS A 202 32.55 -10.48 -18.79
CA HIS A 202 33.88 -10.51 -18.15
C HIS A 202 34.64 -9.19 -17.94
N ASN A 203 34.73 -8.72 -16.68
CA ASN A 203 35.84 -9.07 -15.76
C ASN A 203 35.76 -8.23 -14.47
N LEU A 204 35.97 -8.89 -13.34
CA LEU A 204 36.34 -8.25 -12.08
C LEU A 204 37.73 -7.61 -12.22
N LYS A 205 37.90 -6.38 -11.74
CA LYS A 205 39.06 -5.92 -10.98
C LYS A 205 38.83 -4.49 -10.45
N ASP A 206 39.01 -4.38 -9.15
CA ASP A 206 39.48 -3.25 -8.34
C ASP A 206 39.42 -1.84 -8.95
N ILE A 207 38.57 -0.99 -8.36
CA ILE A 207 38.79 0.46 -8.35
C ILE A 207 38.67 0.95 -6.90
N LYS A 208 39.80 1.43 -6.40
CA LYS A 208 40.06 1.97 -5.06
C LYS A 208 39.22 3.23 -4.81
N TYR A 209 38.66 3.32 -3.62
CA TYR A 209 38.10 4.54 -3.05
C TYR A 209 39.24 5.45 -2.63
N SER A 210 39.23 6.72 -3.07
CA SER A 210 40.01 7.79 -2.44
C SER A 210 39.21 8.37 -1.29
N GLU A 211 39.86 8.37 -0.13
CA GLU A 211 39.39 8.93 1.13
C GLU A 211 39.43 10.46 1.07
N SER A 212 38.39 11.11 1.59
CA SER A 212 38.54 12.44 2.17
C SER A 212 37.90 12.42 3.55
N THR A 213 38.80 12.29 4.52
CA THR A 213 38.64 12.45 5.95
C THR A 213 38.06 13.82 6.29
N ASN A 214 37.16 13.86 7.27
CA ASN A 214 37.01 15.01 8.17
C ASN A 214 36.47 14.50 9.52
N LEU A 215 37.43 14.23 10.40
CA LEU A 215 37.32 14.26 11.86
C LEU A 215 37.20 15.75 12.28
N TYR A 216 36.69 16.24 13.41
CA TYR A 216 36.32 15.83 14.77
C TYR A 216 35.23 16.87 15.20
N LYS A 217 34.42 16.75 16.25
CA LYS A 217 34.79 16.69 17.68
C LYS A 217 33.53 16.56 18.55
N ASN A 218 33.73 15.92 19.69
CA ASN A 218 32.76 15.57 20.71
C ASN A 218 32.18 16.78 21.46
N SER A 219 30.96 16.62 21.98
CA SER A 219 30.58 17.12 23.30
C SER A 219 29.53 16.16 23.88
N GLU A 220 29.95 15.44 24.93
CA GLU A 220 29.14 14.58 25.77
C GLU A 220 28.24 15.44 26.65
N GLU A 221 26.95 15.12 26.70
CA GLU A 221 26.10 15.48 27.84
C GLU A 221 25.20 14.27 28.18
N TYR A 222 25.41 13.77 29.38
CA TYR A 222 24.61 12.77 30.08
C TYR A 222 23.21 13.31 30.38
N ILE A 223 22.16 12.60 29.97
CA ILE A 223 20.91 12.52 30.74
C ILE A 223 20.36 11.10 30.65
N ASP A 224 20.43 10.41 31.78
CA ASP A 224 19.74 9.15 32.06
C ASP A 224 18.26 9.44 32.41
N TYR A 225 17.35 8.63 31.89
CA TYR A 225 16.08 8.20 32.52
C TYR A 225 15.27 7.35 31.54
N ASN A 226 14.95 6.16 32.01
CA ASN A 226 14.20 5.06 31.39
C ASN A 226 12.94 5.48 30.62
N ASP A 227 12.96 5.20 29.31
CA ASP A 227 11.77 4.96 28.49
C ASP A 227 12.25 4.20 27.24
N GLU A 228 12.10 2.87 27.23
CA GLU A 228 12.49 2.01 26.11
C GLU A 228 11.67 2.34 24.84
N LYS A 229 12.08 3.38 24.12
CA LYS A 229 11.53 3.74 22.82
C LYS A 229 12.10 2.83 21.75
N TYR A 230 11.20 2.02 21.18
CA TYR A 230 11.39 1.22 19.98
C TYR A 230 11.57 2.12 18.75
N TYR A 231 12.73 2.76 18.60
CA TYR A 231 13.12 3.40 17.34
C TYR A 231 13.63 2.34 16.36
N GLU A 232 12.80 1.97 15.37
CA GLU A 232 13.23 1.20 14.21
C GLU A 232 14.16 2.07 13.35
N LYS A 233 15.47 1.83 13.41
CA LYS A 233 16.45 2.53 12.56
C LYS A 233 16.33 2.03 11.12
N SER A 234 16.27 2.96 10.15
CA SER A 234 16.32 2.63 8.72
C SER A 234 17.66 1.97 8.39
N ILE A 235 17.63 0.88 7.62
CA ILE A 235 18.82 0.17 7.16
C ILE A 235 18.96 0.42 5.66
N TYR A 236 20.19 0.59 5.19
CA TYR A 236 20.46 0.66 3.76
C TYR A 236 20.05 -0.65 3.06
N GLN A 237 19.28 -0.53 1.98
CA GLN A 237 18.66 -1.65 1.31
C GLN A 237 18.53 -1.42 -0.20
N LYS A 238 18.56 -2.51 -0.96
CA LYS A 238 18.38 -2.52 -2.42
C LYS A 238 17.05 -3.17 -2.78
N HIS A 239 16.21 -2.44 -3.50
CA HIS A 239 14.90 -2.90 -3.96
C HIS A 239 14.97 -3.17 -5.45
N PHE A 240 14.75 -4.42 -5.85
CA PHE A 240 14.68 -4.84 -7.23
C PHE A 240 13.22 -5.05 -7.61
N PHE A 241 12.68 -4.19 -8.47
CA PHE A 241 11.36 -4.32 -9.06
C PHE A 241 11.48 -4.99 -10.42
N TYR A 242 10.87 -6.16 -10.56
CA TYR A 242 10.79 -6.87 -11.83
C TYR A 242 9.39 -6.70 -12.41
N ILE A 243 9.26 -5.86 -13.43
CA ILE A 243 7.98 -5.59 -14.09
C ILE A 243 7.97 -6.34 -15.41
N LEU A 244 7.04 -7.29 -15.57
CA LEU A 244 6.94 -8.11 -16.78
C LEU A 244 5.49 -8.25 -17.26
N LYS A 245 5.31 -8.45 -18.56
CA LYS A 245 4.00 -8.78 -19.16
C LYS A 245 3.88 -10.30 -19.26
N GLN A 246 2.80 -10.87 -18.75
CA GLN A 246 2.63 -12.32 -18.62
C GLN A 246 2.74 -13.05 -19.96
N SER A 247 2.11 -12.54 -21.02
CA SER A 247 2.17 -13.14 -22.36
C SER A 247 3.56 -13.15 -23.01
N ASP A 248 4.53 -12.36 -22.51
CA ASP A 248 5.88 -12.31 -23.10
C ASP A 248 6.73 -13.54 -22.76
N ILE A 249 6.33 -14.34 -21.76
CA ILE A 249 7.00 -15.57 -21.33
C ILE A 249 6.04 -16.75 -21.53
N GLN A 250 6.24 -17.49 -22.63
CA GLN A 250 5.38 -18.61 -23.04
C GLN A 250 5.24 -19.70 -21.98
N VAL A 251 6.23 -19.86 -21.11
CA VAL A 251 6.22 -20.89 -20.08
C VAL A 251 5.06 -20.74 -19.09
N HIS A 252 4.48 -19.55 -18.94
CA HIS A 252 3.22 -19.36 -18.21
C HIS A 252 2.10 -20.25 -18.73
N THR A 253 1.90 -20.31 -20.05
CA THR A 253 0.87 -21.15 -20.66
C THR A 253 1.27 -22.61 -20.71
N SER A 254 2.57 -22.92 -20.91
CA SER A 254 3.06 -24.30 -20.90
C SER A 254 2.87 -24.98 -19.54
N LEU A 255 3.23 -24.31 -18.43
CA LEU A 255 3.00 -24.85 -17.09
C LEU A 255 1.51 -24.86 -16.73
N TYR A 256 0.75 -23.86 -17.16
CA TYR A 256 -0.71 -23.86 -17.02
C TYR A 256 -1.35 -25.10 -17.63
N TYR A 257 -0.91 -25.52 -18.83
CA TYR A 257 -1.39 -26.75 -19.47
C TYR A 257 -1.13 -27.98 -18.60
N LEU A 258 0.08 -28.14 -18.07
CA LEU A 258 0.42 -29.25 -17.18
C LEU A 258 -0.42 -29.24 -15.90
N ILE A 259 -0.70 -28.07 -15.32
CA ILE A 259 -1.55 -27.94 -14.11
C ILE A 259 -3.00 -28.37 -14.40
N ASN A 260 -3.51 -28.12 -15.62
CA ASN A 260 -4.86 -28.53 -15.99
C ASN A 260 -5.04 -30.05 -15.89
N SER A 261 -4.02 -30.84 -16.24
CA SER A 261 -4.06 -32.31 -16.15
C SER A 261 -4.32 -32.83 -14.73
N PHE A 262 -4.00 -32.04 -13.70
CA PHE A 262 -4.23 -32.42 -12.30
C PHE A 262 -5.57 -31.92 -11.75
N THR A 263 -6.27 -31.04 -12.47
CA THR A 263 -7.39 -30.28 -11.92
C THR A 263 -8.71 -30.82 -12.47
N SER A 264 -9.64 -31.19 -11.58
CA SER A 264 -10.97 -31.64 -12.01
C SER A 264 -11.90 -30.46 -12.29
N ILE A 265 -12.81 -30.63 -13.25
CA ILE A 265 -13.85 -29.66 -13.57
C ILE A 265 -14.68 -29.32 -12.33
N ASN A 266 -15.11 -30.32 -11.54
CA ASN A 266 -15.89 -30.12 -10.32
C ASN A 266 -15.20 -29.21 -9.30
N LEU A 267 -13.88 -29.33 -9.17
CA LEU A 267 -13.11 -28.46 -8.27
C LEU A 267 -13.18 -27.00 -8.73
N LEU A 268 -13.00 -26.75 -10.03
CA LEU A 268 -13.07 -25.40 -10.60
C LEU A 268 -14.50 -24.86 -10.58
N SER A 269 -15.51 -25.63 -10.98
CA SER A 269 -16.93 -25.22 -10.98
C SER A 269 -17.44 -24.83 -9.60
N SER A 270 -16.84 -25.34 -8.52
CA SER A 270 -17.17 -24.96 -7.15
C SER A 270 -16.75 -23.53 -6.78
N HIS A 271 -15.89 -22.89 -7.58
CA HIS A 271 -15.30 -21.60 -7.29
C HIS A 271 -16.29 -20.44 -7.28
N VAL A 272 -16.07 -19.48 -6.39
CA VAL A 272 -17.00 -18.36 -6.19
C VAL A 272 -17.17 -17.52 -7.44
N HIS A 273 -16.09 -17.16 -8.14
CA HIS A 273 -16.19 -16.35 -9.36
C HIS A 273 -16.98 -17.04 -10.47
N ILE A 274 -16.91 -18.37 -10.54
CA ILE A 274 -17.67 -19.15 -11.51
C ILE A 274 -19.14 -19.22 -11.08
N LYS A 275 -19.44 -19.37 -9.78
CA LYS A 275 -20.81 -19.37 -9.27
C LYS A 275 -21.51 -18.02 -9.40
N THR A 276 -20.79 -16.91 -9.26
CA THR A 276 -21.35 -15.55 -9.28
C THR A 276 -21.54 -14.98 -10.69
N CYS A 277 -20.84 -15.49 -11.69
CA CYS A 277 -21.02 -15.04 -13.07
C CYS A 277 -22.25 -15.72 -13.71
N GLY A 278 -22.95 -14.99 -14.59
CA GLY A 278 -24.13 -15.47 -15.33
C GLY A 278 -23.84 -16.61 -16.31
N TYR A 279 -24.80 -16.94 -17.17
CA TYR A 279 -24.79 -18.16 -17.98
C TYR A 279 -23.65 -18.25 -19.02
N SER A 280 -23.19 -17.14 -19.59
CA SER A 280 -22.13 -17.10 -20.61
C SER A 280 -20.71 -17.07 -20.01
N LYS A 281 -20.24 -18.20 -19.49
CA LYS A 281 -18.91 -18.33 -18.87
C LYS A 281 -17.89 -18.81 -19.89
N SER A 282 -16.83 -18.02 -20.12
CA SER A 282 -15.70 -18.48 -20.94
C SER A 282 -14.95 -19.62 -20.24
N PHE A 283 -14.39 -20.55 -21.00
CA PHE A 283 -13.51 -21.58 -20.44
C PHE A 283 -12.29 -20.97 -19.74
N SER A 284 -11.79 -19.84 -20.25
CA SER A 284 -10.73 -19.07 -19.61
C SER A 284 -11.12 -18.59 -18.20
N LEU A 285 -12.38 -18.21 -17.97
CA LEU A 285 -12.90 -17.87 -16.63
C LEU A 285 -13.03 -19.12 -15.73
N LEU A 286 -13.26 -20.30 -16.31
CA LEU A 286 -13.28 -21.56 -15.56
C LEU A 286 -11.85 -21.93 -15.09
N SER A 287 -10.87 -21.83 -15.97
CA SER A 287 -9.52 -22.37 -15.77
C SER A 287 -8.49 -21.37 -15.23
N TYR A 288 -8.80 -20.07 -15.12
CA TYR A 288 -7.82 -19.08 -14.65
C TYR A 288 -7.16 -19.37 -13.30
N PRO A 289 -7.77 -20.09 -12.31
CA PRO A 289 -7.06 -20.42 -11.07
C PRO A 289 -5.80 -21.28 -11.34
N ASN A 290 -5.82 -22.11 -12.38
CA ASN A 290 -4.67 -22.92 -12.79
C ASN A 290 -3.59 -22.04 -13.43
N LEU A 291 -3.98 -21.06 -14.24
CA LEU A 291 -3.05 -20.08 -14.80
C LEU A 291 -2.42 -19.22 -13.70
N MET A 292 -3.20 -18.82 -12.69
CA MET A 292 -2.71 -18.11 -11.52
C MET A 292 -1.72 -18.96 -10.71
N LEU A 293 -1.96 -20.27 -10.59
CA LEU A 293 -1.00 -21.18 -9.96
C LEU A 293 0.30 -21.28 -10.78
N SER A 294 0.21 -21.35 -12.12
CA SER A 294 1.38 -21.31 -13.01
C SER A 294 2.24 -20.06 -12.75
N ASP A 295 1.60 -18.89 -12.71
CA ASP A 295 2.26 -17.61 -12.44
C ASP A 295 3.02 -17.60 -11.10
N ILE A 296 2.44 -18.23 -10.08
CA ILE A 296 3.05 -18.32 -8.75
C ILE A 296 4.25 -19.29 -8.75
N LEU A 297 4.07 -20.47 -9.35
CA LEU A 297 5.07 -21.53 -9.29
C LEU A 297 6.34 -21.19 -10.07
N LEU A 298 6.22 -20.56 -11.24
CA LEU A 298 7.37 -20.23 -12.10
C LEU A 298 8.42 -19.36 -11.41
N TYR A 299 8.00 -18.51 -10.49
CA TYR A 299 8.89 -17.61 -9.80
C TYR A 299 9.20 -18.03 -8.36
N LYS A 300 8.60 -19.10 -7.83
CA LYS A 300 8.85 -19.60 -6.46
C LYS A 300 9.02 -18.48 -5.42
N PRO A 301 8.07 -17.52 -5.32
CA PRO A 301 8.23 -16.39 -4.41
C PRO A 301 8.24 -16.88 -2.96
N ASN A 302 8.88 -16.14 -2.06
CA ASN A 302 8.76 -16.39 -0.63
C ASN A 302 7.38 -15.93 -0.12
N TYR A 303 6.91 -14.82 -0.70
CA TYR A 303 5.69 -14.15 -0.28
C TYR A 303 4.80 -13.74 -1.45
N LEU A 304 3.50 -13.89 -1.29
CA LEU A 304 2.48 -13.31 -2.16
C LEU A 304 1.86 -12.09 -1.50
N ILE A 305 1.72 -11.02 -2.27
CA ILE A 305 0.94 -9.85 -1.89
C ILE A 305 -0.33 -9.87 -2.72
N ILE A 306 -1.46 -10.04 -2.03
CA ILE A 306 -2.78 -10.17 -2.63
C ILE A 306 -3.79 -9.30 -1.88
N GLY A 307 -4.82 -8.86 -2.60
CA GLY A 307 -6.00 -8.25 -2.02
C GLY A 307 -6.81 -9.26 -1.21
N LEU A 308 -7.62 -8.77 -0.26
CA LEU A 308 -8.45 -9.63 0.59
C LEU A 308 -9.45 -10.48 -0.21
N ASP A 309 -9.91 -9.96 -1.34
CA ASP A 309 -10.81 -10.61 -2.27
C ASP A 309 -10.20 -11.89 -2.89
N GLN A 310 -8.88 -11.94 -3.03
CA GLN A 310 -8.17 -13.07 -3.64
C GLN A 310 -7.96 -14.24 -2.66
N LYS A 311 -8.36 -14.12 -1.39
CA LYS A 311 -8.22 -15.21 -0.40
C LYS A 311 -8.90 -16.50 -0.85
N LYS A 312 -10.10 -16.41 -1.42
CA LYS A 312 -10.84 -17.58 -1.95
C LYS A 312 -10.13 -18.22 -3.14
N ASN A 313 -9.51 -17.43 -4.01
CA ASN A 313 -8.70 -17.93 -5.12
C ASN A 313 -7.52 -18.76 -4.60
N LEU A 314 -6.85 -18.28 -3.54
CA LEU A 314 -5.77 -19.04 -2.90
C LEU A 314 -6.21 -20.34 -2.23
N GLU A 315 -7.46 -20.46 -1.77
CA GLU A 315 -7.97 -21.71 -1.21
C GLU A 315 -8.08 -22.80 -2.27
N ILE A 316 -8.58 -22.47 -3.46
CA ILE A 316 -8.62 -23.42 -4.58
C ILE A 316 -7.22 -23.76 -5.05
N ILE A 317 -6.34 -22.77 -5.18
CA ILE A 317 -4.94 -22.98 -5.56
C ILE A 317 -4.24 -23.94 -4.58
N LYS A 318 -4.49 -23.83 -3.27
CA LYS A 318 -3.98 -24.78 -2.27
C LYS A 318 -4.53 -26.19 -2.48
N LYS A 319 -5.81 -26.35 -2.82
CA LYS A 319 -6.40 -27.66 -3.13
C LYS A 319 -5.75 -28.28 -4.37
N ILE A 320 -5.51 -27.49 -5.42
CA ILE A 320 -4.81 -27.92 -6.63
C ILE A 320 -3.38 -28.37 -6.28
N CYS A 321 -2.61 -27.55 -5.55
CA CYS A 321 -1.26 -27.90 -5.08
C CYS A 321 -1.25 -29.21 -4.29
N LYS A 322 -2.20 -29.41 -3.36
CA LYS A 322 -2.32 -30.66 -2.59
C LYS A 322 -2.56 -31.84 -3.52
N LYS A 323 -3.48 -31.71 -4.48
CA LYS A 323 -3.76 -32.77 -5.46
C LYS A 323 -2.52 -33.10 -6.28
N MET A 324 -1.81 -32.10 -6.81
CA MET A 324 -0.55 -32.31 -7.53
C MET A 324 0.50 -33.04 -6.67
N ASN A 325 0.65 -32.62 -5.40
CA ASN A 325 1.59 -33.23 -4.47
C ASN A 325 1.22 -34.67 -4.07
N ASN A 326 -0.05 -35.07 -4.18
CA ASN A 326 -0.47 -36.44 -3.94
C ASN A 326 0.01 -37.38 -5.06
N TYR A 327 0.03 -36.91 -6.32
CA TYR A 327 0.58 -37.68 -7.45
C TYR A 327 2.10 -37.62 -7.49
N PHE A 328 2.67 -36.42 -7.27
CA PHE A 328 4.11 -36.16 -7.34
C PHE A 328 4.58 -35.44 -6.07
N PRO A 329 5.17 -36.16 -5.10
CA PRO A 329 5.59 -35.57 -3.82
C PRO A 329 6.50 -34.35 -4.01
N TYR A 330 6.22 -33.28 -3.25
CA TYR A 330 7.01 -32.04 -3.21
C TYR A 330 7.19 -31.35 -4.58
N ILE A 331 6.27 -31.54 -5.53
CA ILE A 331 6.32 -30.84 -6.83
C ILE A 331 5.94 -29.35 -6.68
N THR A 332 4.95 -29.03 -5.85
CA THR A 332 4.50 -27.67 -5.57
C THR A 332 4.75 -27.26 -4.12
N LYS A 333 5.07 -25.97 -3.92
CA LYS A 333 5.20 -25.36 -2.59
C LYS A 333 4.49 -24.02 -2.56
N MET A 334 3.51 -23.89 -1.66
CA MET A 334 2.74 -22.65 -1.54
C MET A 334 3.57 -21.56 -0.84
N PRO A 335 3.69 -20.35 -1.42
CA PRO A 335 4.29 -19.20 -0.75
C PRO A 335 3.46 -18.71 0.44
N LYS A 336 4.11 -17.94 1.33
CA LYS A 336 3.41 -17.31 2.46
C LYS A 336 2.65 -16.07 1.99
N ILE A 337 1.49 -15.79 2.59
CA ILE A 337 0.77 -14.54 2.29
C ILE A 337 1.38 -13.42 3.13
N TYR A 338 1.73 -12.31 2.50
CA TYR A 338 2.11 -11.08 3.18
C TYR A 338 0.91 -10.12 3.20
N SER A 339 0.35 -9.94 4.40
CA SER A 339 -0.82 -9.08 4.61
C SER A 339 -0.41 -7.65 4.91
N SER A 340 -1.14 -6.68 4.35
CA SER A 340 -0.99 -5.26 4.70
C SER A 340 -1.39 -5.02 6.16
N LYS A 341 -0.75 -4.06 6.83
CA LYS A 341 -1.13 -3.58 8.17
C LYS A 341 -2.59 -3.11 8.20
N PHE A 342 -3.02 -2.46 7.12
CA PHE A 342 -4.37 -1.96 7.00
C PHE A 342 -5.37 -3.10 6.82
N ASN A 343 -5.06 -4.18 6.10
CA ASN A 343 -5.95 -5.34 5.99
C ASN A 343 -7.43 -4.94 5.74
N VAL A 344 -7.66 -3.98 4.82
CA VAL A 344 -8.99 -3.47 4.47
C VAL A 344 -9.34 -3.85 3.04
N GLU A 345 -10.62 -4.17 2.81
CA GLU A 345 -11.22 -4.27 1.49
C GLU A 345 -11.89 -2.93 1.16
N ILE A 346 -11.41 -2.24 0.12
CA ILE A 346 -11.97 -0.95 -0.27
C ILE A 346 -13.22 -1.16 -1.11
N MET A 347 -14.34 -0.66 -0.63
CA MET A 347 -15.63 -0.73 -1.30
C MET A 347 -15.80 0.46 -2.25
N ASN A 348 -16.74 0.36 -3.17
CA ASN A 348 -17.29 1.49 -3.92
C ASN A 348 -17.73 2.58 -2.94
N LEU A 349 -17.83 3.82 -3.42
CA LEU A 349 -18.29 4.95 -2.61
C LEU A 349 -19.75 4.84 -2.14
N ASP A 350 -20.47 3.82 -2.59
CA ASP A 350 -21.78 3.40 -2.11
C ASP A 350 -21.71 2.36 -0.97
N GLY A 351 -20.54 1.87 -0.57
CA GLY A 351 -20.34 0.97 0.57
C GLY A 351 -20.72 -0.52 0.39
N HIS A 352 -21.53 -0.88 -0.61
CA HIS A 352 -22.08 -2.25 -0.73
C HIS A 352 -21.24 -3.23 -1.55
N ASN A 353 -20.68 -2.77 -2.67
CA ASN A 353 -19.87 -3.59 -3.57
C ASN A 353 -18.41 -3.23 -3.43
N LYS A 354 -17.52 -4.20 -3.66
CA LYS A 354 -16.08 -3.95 -3.75
C LYS A 354 -15.80 -2.93 -4.86
N MET A 355 -14.82 -2.05 -4.66
CA MET A 355 -14.37 -1.18 -5.74
C MET A 355 -13.86 -2.01 -6.92
N SER A 356 -14.57 -1.93 -8.05
CA SER A 356 -14.40 -2.80 -9.21
C SER A 356 -14.57 -2.00 -10.51
N LYS A 357 -13.96 -2.47 -11.60
CA LYS A 357 -14.04 -1.80 -12.92
C LYS A 357 -15.22 -2.26 -13.78
N ASN A 358 -15.93 -3.31 -13.35
CA ASN A 358 -16.87 -4.02 -14.21
C ASN A 358 -18.28 -3.42 -14.25
N ASP A 359 -18.56 -2.43 -13.40
CA ASP A 359 -19.88 -1.80 -13.29
C ASP A 359 -19.97 -0.56 -14.20
N LEU A 360 -19.19 -0.42 -15.26
CA LEU A 360 -19.15 0.80 -16.09
C LEU A 360 -20.29 0.88 -17.13
N SER A 361 -21.34 0.08 -17.02
CA SER A 361 -22.47 0.11 -17.97
C SER A 361 -23.30 1.38 -17.85
N ASP A 362 -23.31 2.02 -16.66
CA ASP A 362 -24.07 3.25 -16.42
C ASP A 362 -23.16 4.42 -15.98
N ASN A 363 -23.46 5.63 -16.46
CA ASN A 363 -22.78 6.88 -16.05
C ASN A 363 -22.78 7.12 -14.53
N LEU A 364 -23.70 6.49 -13.79
CA LEU A 364 -23.78 6.55 -12.34
C LEU A 364 -22.61 5.84 -11.63
N ASP A 365 -22.09 4.76 -12.20
CA ASP A 365 -21.05 3.96 -11.55
C ASP A 365 -19.66 4.59 -11.63
N PHE A 366 -19.45 5.52 -12.58
CA PHE A 366 -18.25 6.33 -12.66
C PHE A 366 -17.98 7.12 -11.37
N TYR A 367 -19.04 7.59 -10.70
CA TYR A 367 -18.91 8.35 -9.45
C TYR A 367 -18.61 7.47 -8.23
N LYS A 368 -18.73 6.14 -8.35
CA LYS A 368 -18.54 5.19 -7.24
C LYS A 368 -17.08 4.74 -7.08
N ILE A 369 -16.22 5.05 -8.04
CA ILE A 369 -14.84 4.54 -8.12
C ILE A 369 -13.87 5.73 -8.17
N ILE A 370 -12.83 5.69 -7.34
CA ILE A 370 -11.73 6.67 -7.39
C ILE A 370 -10.53 6.03 -8.08
N TYR A 371 -10.11 6.61 -9.21
CA TYR A 371 -8.87 6.22 -9.87
C TYR A 371 -7.69 7.00 -9.29
N LEU A 372 -6.49 6.41 -9.34
CA LEU A 372 -5.32 6.96 -8.63
C LEU A 372 -4.96 8.39 -9.05
N PHE A 373 -5.15 8.71 -10.33
CA PHE A 373 -4.74 9.97 -10.92
C PHE A 373 -5.92 10.79 -11.44
N ASP A 374 -7.11 10.59 -10.88
CA ASP A 374 -8.24 11.51 -11.10
C ASP A 374 -7.83 12.96 -10.81
N GLU A 375 -8.46 13.93 -11.49
CA GLU A 375 -8.28 15.35 -11.18
C GLU A 375 -8.87 15.72 -9.82
N LYS A 376 -8.34 16.77 -9.20
CA LYS A 376 -8.77 17.24 -7.87
C LYS A 376 -10.29 17.42 -7.80
N ASP A 377 -10.85 18.20 -8.73
CA ASP A 377 -12.29 18.48 -8.81
C ASP A 377 -13.13 17.21 -9.05
N LEU A 378 -12.55 16.22 -9.74
CA LEU A 378 -13.22 14.95 -9.96
C LEU A 378 -13.26 14.11 -8.68
N ILE A 379 -12.15 14.04 -7.94
CA ILE A 379 -12.09 13.36 -6.64
C ILE A 379 -13.07 14.03 -5.67
N GLU A 380 -13.08 15.37 -5.60
CA GLU A 380 -14.01 16.13 -4.76
C GLU A 380 -15.47 15.83 -5.12
N ARG A 381 -15.83 15.86 -6.40
CA ARG A 381 -17.20 15.51 -6.84
C ARG A 381 -17.59 14.08 -6.48
N LYS A 382 -16.69 13.11 -6.67
CA LYS A 382 -16.91 11.69 -6.34
C LYS A 382 -17.13 11.50 -4.84
N ILE A 383 -16.25 12.06 -4.01
CA ILE A 383 -16.35 11.98 -2.54
C ILE A 383 -17.57 12.74 -2.02
N LYS A 384 -17.90 13.91 -2.57
CA LYS A 384 -19.09 14.67 -2.18
C LYS A 384 -20.36 13.83 -2.39
N ARG A 385 -20.47 13.15 -3.54
CA ARG A 385 -21.59 12.27 -3.92
C ARG A 385 -21.60 10.90 -3.25
N SER A 386 -20.53 10.50 -2.54
CA SER A 386 -20.49 9.19 -1.91
C SER A 386 -21.66 9.02 -0.95
N LYS A 387 -22.27 7.83 -0.92
CA LYS A 387 -23.36 7.56 0.03
C LYS A 387 -22.82 7.64 1.46
N THR A 388 -23.70 8.10 2.35
CA THR A 388 -23.52 8.10 3.79
C THR A 388 -24.78 7.49 4.40
N ASP A 389 -24.79 7.33 5.71
CA ASP A 389 -26.01 7.01 6.46
C ASP A 389 -26.81 8.27 6.84
N ASN A 390 -27.96 8.04 7.46
CA ASN A 390 -28.89 9.06 7.93
C ASN A 390 -28.75 9.36 9.43
N PHE A 391 -27.72 8.82 10.11
CA PHE A 391 -27.55 8.98 11.56
C PHE A 391 -26.97 10.34 11.96
N ASN A 392 -26.39 11.08 11.00
CA ASN A 392 -25.80 12.40 11.19
C ASN A 392 -24.75 12.47 12.32
N ASP A 393 -24.05 11.37 12.59
CA ASP A 393 -22.95 11.31 13.53
C ASP A 393 -21.71 10.61 12.91
N LEU A 394 -20.52 11.20 13.06
CA LEU A 394 -19.32 10.68 12.41
C LEU A 394 -18.60 9.70 13.34
N LYS A 395 -19.03 8.44 13.33
CA LYS A 395 -18.46 7.37 14.15
C LYS A 395 -18.02 6.17 13.31
N TYR A 396 -16.98 5.51 13.79
CA TYR A 396 -16.42 4.31 13.22
C TYR A 396 -16.75 3.09 14.09
N GLY A 397 -16.99 1.94 13.46
CA GLY A 397 -17.12 0.66 14.16
C GLY A 397 -18.55 0.24 14.47
N GLU A 398 -19.53 1.07 14.12
CA GLU A 398 -20.94 0.76 14.29
C GLU A 398 -21.46 -0.20 13.21
N THR A 399 -22.44 -1.02 13.59
CA THR A 399 -23.09 -2.00 12.71
C THR A 399 -23.96 -1.33 11.68
N ASP A 400 -24.12 -1.96 10.52
CA ASP A 400 -25.03 -1.54 9.45
C ASP A 400 -24.76 -0.14 8.85
N ARG A 401 -23.56 0.41 9.12
CA ARG A 401 -23.07 1.71 8.61
C ARG A 401 -21.89 1.55 7.66
N LYS A 402 -22.04 0.68 6.65
CA LYS A 402 -20.93 0.25 5.77
C LYS A 402 -20.33 1.39 4.96
N GLU A 403 -21.17 2.33 4.56
CA GLU A 403 -20.85 3.51 3.75
C GLU A 403 -19.86 4.41 4.49
N ILE A 404 -20.22 4.81 5.71
CA ILE A 404 -19.37 5.64 6.58
C ILE A 404 -18.12 4.85 7.02
N ASN A 405 -18.25 3.59 7.41
CA ASN A 405 -17.08 2.75 7.74
C ASN A 405 -16.10 2.65 6.55
N ASN A 406 -16.59 2.58 5.30
CA ASN A 406 -15.75 2.58 4.11
C ASN A 406 -14.99 3.90 3.94
N LEU A 407 -15.67 5.04 4.04
CA LEU A 407 -15.02 6.35 3.91
C LEU A 407 -13.98 6.57 5.01
N ILE A 408 -14.28 6.16 6.25
CA ILE A 408 -13.35 6.26 7.38
C ILE A 408 -12.15 5.34 7.15
N ASN A 409 -12.34 4.12 6.64
CA ASN A 409 -11.23 3.24 6.30
C ASN A 409 -10.27 3.87 5.27
N ILE A 410 -10.82 4.49 4.22
CA ILE A 410 -10.05 5.23 3.20
C ILE A 410 -9.32 6.41 3.87
N PHE A 411 -10.04 7.20 4.67
CA PHE A 411 -9.50 8.35 5.40
C PHE A 411 -8.31 7.96 6.28
N ILE A 412 -8.47 6.95 7.15
CA ILE A 412 -7.41 6.52 8.08
C ILE A 412 -6.18 6.01 7.33
N PHE A 413 -6.35 5.38 6.17
CA PHE A 413 -5.22 5.00 5.31
C PHE A 413 -4.39 6.22 4.90
N PHE A 414 -5.01 7.23 4.28
CA PHE A 414 -4.29 8.41 3.80
C PHE A 414 -3.79 9.30 4.94
N TYR A 415 -4.61 9.49 5.97
CA TYR A 415 -4.26 10.24 7.17
C TYR A 415 -3.01 9.65 7.86
N TYR A 416 -2.95 8.33 7.99
CA TYR A 416 -1.78 7.65 8.55
C TYR A 416 -0.50 7.92 7.75
N TYR A 417 -0.55 7.83 6.42
CA TYR A 417 0.64 8.08 5.59
C TYR A 417 1.02 9.55 5.53
N LYS A 418 0.06 10.48 5.60
CA LYS A 418 0.35 11.91 5.77
C LYS A 418 1.16 12.17 7.04
N ILE A 419 0.71 11.65 8.19
CA ILE A 419 1.43 11.81 9.45
C ILE A 419 2.79 11.12 9.40
N LYS A 420 2.84 9.86 8.95
CA LYS A 420 4.10 9.09 8.88
C LYS A 420 5.16 9.78 8.02
N ASN A 421 4.77 10.34 6.88
CA ASN A 421 5.68 11.08 6.01
C ASN A 421 6.07 12.43 6.63
N SER A 422 5.17 13.12 7.35
CA SER A 422 5.49 14.36 8.06
C SER A 422 6.49 14.14 9.21
N GLU A 423 6.44 13.01 9.91
CA GLU A 423 7.38 12.66 10.97
C GLU A 423 8.78 12.38 10.45
N SER A 424 8.92 11.84 9.22
CA SER A 424 10.24 11.76 8.56
C SER A 424 10.81 13.13 8.14
N ILE A 425 9.94 14.11 7.89
CA ILE A 425 10.32 15.48 7.48
C ILE A 425 10.72 16.36 8.68
N LYS A 426 10.43 15.97 9.92
CA LYS A 426 10.91 16.66 11.15
C LYS A 426 12.45 16.73 11.30
N THR A 427 13.20 16.25 10.31
CA THR A 427 14.65 16.42 10.19
C THR A 427 15.09 17.60 9.33
N ASN A 428 14.20 18.35 8.66
CA ASN A 428 14.56 19.61 7.97
C ASN A 428 13.45 20.68 8.17
N HIS A 429 13.85 21.87 8.65
CA HIS A 429 12.97 22.92 9.18
C HIS A 429 12.27 23.83 8.15
N LYS A 430 11.22 24.52 8.64
CA LYS A 430 10.62 25.84 8.28
C LYS A 430 9.22 25.88 7.66
N THR A 431 8.74 24.87 6.93
CA THR A 431 7.35 24.89 6.38
C THR A 431 6.25 24.48 7.38
N PHE A 432 6.64 23.96 8.56
CA PHE A 432 5.70 23.40 9.54
C PHE A 432 5.01 24.45 10.45
N TYR A 433 5.53 25.68 10.51
CA TYR A 433 4.98 26.71 11.42
C TYR A 433 3.74 27.43 10.88
N SER A 434 3.53 27.47 9.56
CA SER A 434 2.36 28.12 8.95
C SER A 434 1.09 27.27 9.05
N PHE A 435 1.19 25.95 8.83
CA PHE A 435 0.03 25.05 8.81
C PHE A 435 -0.58 24.76 10.19
N LYS A 436 0.22 24.80 11.25
CA LYS A 436 -0.30 24.68 12.62
C LYS A 436 -1.20 25.86 13.03
N LYS A 437 -0.96 27.04 12.44
CA LYS A 437 -1.70 28.28 12.71
C LYS A 437 -3.12 28.25 12.09
N ILE A 438 -3.27 27.59 10.94
CA ILE A 438 -4.57 27.43 10.27
C ILE A 438 -5.52 26.51 11.07
N PHE A 439 -4.99 25.45 11.69
CA PHE A 439 -5.77 24.52 12.52
C PHE A 439 -6.17 25.08 13.90
N LEU A 440 -5.44 26.06 14.43
CA LEU A 440 -5.73 26.65 15.75
C LEU A 440 -6.73 27.80 15.70
N ASN A 441 -6.93 28.44 14.54
CA ASN A 441 -7.78 29.63 14.43
C ASN A 441 -9.30 29.36 14.34
N LYS A 442 -9.75 28.10 14.25
CA LYS A 442 -11.19 27.75 14.15
C LYS A 442 -11.83 27.21 15.44
N ARG A 443 -11.16 27.27 16.60
CA ARG A 443 -11.77 26.98 17.91
C ARG A 443 -11.85 28.24 18.77
N LYS A 444 -12.85 29.07 18.50
CA LYS A 444 -13.38 30.03 19.48
C LYS A 444 -14.89 30.07 19.33
N GLN A 445 -15.56 29.20 20.09
CA GLN A 445 -16.91 29.31 20.66
C GLN A 445 -17.36 27.89 21.03
N ILE A 446 -17.00 27.45 22.23
CA ILE A 446 -17.70 26.37 22.95
C ILE A 446 -17.96 26.95 24.34
N PRO A 447 -19.21 27.01 24.82
CA PRO A 447 -19.52 27.46 26.18
C PRO A 447 -19.00 26.47 27.22
N GLU A 448 -18.54 27.01 28.35
CA GLU A 448 -18.07 26.23 29.50
C GLU A 448 -19.24 25.53 30.19
N GLY A 449 -19.19 24.20 30.26
CA GLY A 449 -20.21 23.44 31.01
C GLY A 449 -20.21 21.95 30.71
N SER A 450 -19.22 21.21 31.21
CA SER A 450 -19.36 19.79 31.64
C SER A 450 -18.03 19.25 32.15
N LYS A 451 -17.78 19.46 33.45
CA LYS A 451 -16.87 18.67 34.27
C LYS A 451 -17.62 17.42 34.77
N SER A 452 -16.87 16.36 35.08
CA SER A 452 -17.29 14.98 35.47
C SER A 452 -17.63 14.13 34.23
N PHE A 453 -17.02 12.97 33.95
CA PHE A 453 -16.79 11.82 34.81
C PHE A 453 -15.41 11.18 34.53
N TYR A 454 -14.50 11.26 35.50
CA TYR A 454 -13.38 10.33 35.66
C TYR A 454 -13.52 9.82 37.09
N ASN A 455 -13.98 8.56 37.26
CA ASN A 455 -13.76 7.70 38.42
C ASN A 455 -14.66 6.46 38.31
N VAL A 456 -14.24 5.43 37.58
CA VAL A 456 -14.45 4.01 37.95
C VAL A 456 -13.31 3.20 37.31
N PHE A 457 -12.80 2.22 38.05
CA PHE A 457 -11.71 1.27 37.78
C PHE A 457 -10.37 1.54 38.48
N HIS A 458 -10.46 1.63 39.81
CA HIS A 458 -9.46 1.02 40.70
C HIS A 458 -10.04 -0.30 41.25
N ASN A 459 -9.40 -1.43 40.95
CA ASN A 459 -9.55 -2.68 41.70
C ASN A 459 -8.84 -2.52 43.06
N PRO A 460 -9.34 -3.12 44.16
CA PRO A 460 -8.84 -4.46 44.55
C PRO A 460 -9.82 -5.34 45.37
N LYS A 461 -9.71 -6.68 45.23
CA LYS A 461 -9.44 -7.67 46.31
C LYS A 461 -9.76 -9.12 45.87
N ASN A 462 -8.88 -10.03 46.29
CA ASN A 462 -8.96 -11.49 46.20
C ASN A 462 -10.13 -12.06 47.03
N THR A 463 -10.70 -13.19 46.60
CA THR A 463 -10.86 -14.43 47.41
C THR A 463 -11.25 -15.59 46.49
N ASN A 464 -10.48 -16.67 46.59
CA ASN A 464 -10.83 -18.09 46.51
C ASN A 464 -11.97 -18.52 45.57
N ASP A 465 -11.62 -19.24 44.51
CA ASP A 465 -12.26 -20.51 44.11
C ASP A 465 -11.47 -21.10 42.92
N ASP A 466 -10.32 -21.68 43.25
CA ASP A 466 -9.71 -22.74 42.43
C ASP A 466 -10.32 -24.08 42.86
N ILE A 467 -10.43 -25.01 41.90
CA ILE A 467 -10.86 -26.43 42.00
C ILE A 467 -12.27 -26.69 41.44
N LYS A 468 -12.32 -26.82 40.11
CA LYS A 468 -13.06 -27.83 39.31
C LYS A 468 -13.37 -27.25 37.94
N TYR A 469 -12.48 -27.43 36.95
CA TYR A 469 -12.85 -27.57 35.53
C TYR A 469 -11.61 -27.99 34.71
N SER A 470 -10.88 -29.00 35.20
CA SER A 470 -9.96 -29.78 34.37
C SER A 470 -10.72 -31.00 33.84
N ASN A 471 -11.47 -30.80 32.76
CA ASN A 471 -11.89 -31.83 31.78
C ASN A 471 -12.92 -31.17 30.84
N ASN A 472 -12.45 -30.45 29.81
CA ASN A 472 -13.18 -30.15 28.56
C ASN A 472 -12.26 -29.39 27.56
N LEU A 473 -11.07 -29.94 27.28
CA LEU A 473 -10.10 -29.34 26.36
C LEU A 473 -10.31 -29.70 24.87
N LYS A 474 -11.38 -30.44 24.53
CA LYS A 474 -11.74 -30.75 23.13
C LYS A 474 -12.89 -29.90 22.57
N ASP A 475 -13.76 -29.34 23.42
CA ASP A 475 -14.86 -28.47 22.98
C ASP A 475 -14.47 -26.99 22.87
N GLY A 476 -13.48 -26.55 23.65
CA GLY A 476 -12.96 -25.17 23.59
C GLY A 476 -12.27 -24.80 22.26
N ILE A 477 -11.76 -25.78 21.50
CA ILE A 477 -11.12 -25.53 20.20
C ILE A 477 -12.17 -25.30 19.10
N LYS A 478 -13.30 -26.04 19.13
CA LYS A 478 -14.41 -25.84 18.20
C LYS A 478 -15.14 -24.52 18.46
N ASN A 479 -15.33 -24.14 19.74
CA ASN A 479 -15.96 -22.86 20.08
C ASN A 479 -15.05 -21.66 19.76
N ASN A 480 -13.74 -21.73 20.02
CA ASN A 480 -12.83 -20.65 19.62
C ASN A 480 -12.72 -20.49 18.09
N LEU A 481 -12.77 -21.58 17.32
CA LEU A 481 -12.80 -21.49 15.85
C LEU A 481 -14.12 -20.94 15.31
N LYS A 482 -15.26 -21.24 15.96
CA LYS A 482 -16.56 -20.62 15.62
C LYS A 482 -16.57 -19.12 15.93
N ILE A 483 -16.13 -18.71 17.12
CA ILE A 483 -16.06 -17.30 17.54
C ILE A 483 -15.14 -16.49 16.61
N ILE A 484 -13.97 -17.03 16.25
CA ILE A 484 -13.04 -16.36 15.31
C ILE A 484 -13.68 -16.19 13.91
N ASN A 485 -14.47 -17.17 13.46
CA ASN A 485 -15.16 -17.07 12.17
C ASN A 485 -16.34 -16.09 12.22
N GLU A 486 -17.09 -16.03 13.32
CA GLU A 486 -18.21 -15.10 13.51
C GLU A 486 -17.74 -13.64 13.58
N ASP A 487 -16.65 -13.37 14.30
CA ASP A 487 -16.01 -12.05 14.35
C ASP A 487 -15.51 -11.61 12.97
N ASP A 488 -14.82 -12.49 12.23
CA ASP A 488 -14.34 -12.20 10.89
C ASP A 488 -15.50 -11.93 9.91
N ILE A 489 -16.63 -12.65 10.06
CA ILE A 489 -17.86 -12.41 9.30
C ILE A 489 -18.47 -11.07 9.68
N TYR A 490 -18.53 -10.73 10.97
CA TYR A 490 -19.05 -9.46 11.48
C TYR A 490 -18.26 -8.26 10.92
N PHE A 491 -16.94 -8.28 11.07
CA PHE A 491 -16.05 -7.22 10.59
C PHE A 491 -16.17 -7.05 9.09
N LYS A 492 -16.19 -8.15 8.33
CA LYS A 492 -16.36 -8.11 6.89
C LYS A 492 -17.74 -7.60 6.48
N LYS A 493 -18.80 -8.05 7.15
CA LYS A 493 -20.18 -7.62 6.86
C LYS A 493 -20.30 -6.11 7.02
N ASN A 494 -19.72 -5.52 8.05
CA ASN A 494 -19.84 -4.09 8.36
C ASN A 494 -18.72 -3.21 7.77
N ASN A 495 -17.80 -3.78 6.99
CA ASN A 495 -16.58 -3.12 6.50
C ASN A 495 -15.76 -2.46 7.62
N ILE A 496 -15.65 -3.13 8.76
CA ILE A 496 -14.87 -2.67 9.91
C ILE A 496 -13.52 -3.39 9.86
N ASN A 497 -12.45 -2.62 9.94
CA ASN A 497 -11.10 -3.12 10.10
C ASN A 497 -10.84 -3.63 11.54
N PRO A 498 -10.57 -4.93 11.75
CA PRO A 498 -10.34 -5.50 13.08
C PRO A 498 -9.05 -4.99 13.74
N ASN A 499 -8.10 -4.46 12.95
CA ASN A 499 -6.83 -3.98 13.47
C ASN A 499 -6.91 -2.55 14.00
N PHE A 500 -7.99 -1.82 13.73
CA PHE A 500 -8.11 -0.42 14.11
C PHE A 500 -8.53 -0.22 15.56
N ASN A 501 -7.93 0.78 16.21
CA ASN A 501 -8.34 1.22 17.53
C ASN A 501 -9.50 2.23 17.39
N GLU A 502 -10.70 1.69 17.49
CA GLU A 502 -11.96 2.44 17.37
C GLU A 502 -12.02 3.69 18.24
N LYS A 503 -11.60 3.62 19.51
CA LYS A 503 -11.59 4.78 20.42
C LYS A 503 -10.70 5.91 19.89
N VAL A 504 -9.53 5.57 19.35
CA VAL A 504 -8.58 6.55 18.81
C VAL A 504 -9.11 7.16 17.51
N ILE A 505 -9.72 6.35 16.66
CA ILE A 505 -10.36 6.82 15.42
C ILE A 505 -11.51 7.76 15.76
N ASN A 506 -12.42 7.38 16.64
CA ASN A 506 -13.55 8.21 17.04
C ASN A 506 -13.10 9.52 17.72
N ASN A 507 -11.99 9.52 18.46
CA ASN A 507 -11.38 10.75 18.97
C ASN A 507 -10.88 11.67 17.84
N ILE A 508 -10.30 11.12 16.77
CA ILE A 508 -9.92 11.92 15.59
C ILE A 508 -11.17 12.47 14.91
N LEU A 509 -12.19 11.64 14.71
CA LEU A 509 -13.44 12.01 14.05
C LEU A 509 -14.24 13.07 14.83
N SER A 510 -14.11 13.10 16.16
CA SER A 510 -14.75 14.12 17.01
C SER A 510 -14.38 15.56 16.62
N SER A 511 -13.20 15.76 16.00
CA SER A 511 -12.76 17.09 15.55
C SER A 511 -13.58 17.68 14.41
N TYR A 512 -14.36 16.86 13.70
CA TYR A 512 -15.25 17.30 12.63
C TYR A 512 -16.63 17.72 13.13
N ASN A 513 -16.94 17.58 14.43
CA ASN A 513 -18.24 17.91 15.02
C ASN A 513 -19.42 17.30 14.21
N ASN A 514 -19.31 16.02 13.84
CA ASN A 514 -20.28 15.30 13.02
C ASN A 514 -20.57 15.90 11.62
N ASN A 515 -19.73 16.82 11.14
CA ASN A 515 -19.92 17.45 9.85
C ASN A 515 -19.33 16.59 8.71
N TYR A 516 -20.20 15.82 8.04
CA TYR A 516 -19.84 14.97 6.91
C TYR A 516 -19.22 15.75 5.75
N TYR A 517 -19.65 16.99 5.50
CA TYR A 517 -19.12 17.82 4.43
C TYR A 517 -17.64 18.15 4.66
N ASN A 518 -17.29 18.63 5.86
CA ASN A 518 -15.91 18.93 6.22
C ASN A 518 -15.01 17.67 6.17
N PHE A 519 -15.53 16.55 6.68
CA PHE A 519 -14.82 15.26 6.62
C PHE A 519 -14.55 14.81 5.19
N LYS A 520 -15.58 14.86 4.32
CA LYS A 520 -15.48 14.51 2.90
C LYS A 520 -14.49 15.40 2.15
N ASN A 521 -14.50 16.71 2.41
CA ASN A 521 -13.56 17.64 1.81
C ASN A 521 -12.11 17.37 2.25
N GLU A 522 -11.88 17.05 3.52
CA GLU A 522 -10.53 16.69 3.95
C GLU A 522 -10.09 15.35 3.34
N LEU A 523 -11.01 14.38 3.24
CA LEU A 523 -10.74 13.10 2.60
C LEU A 523 -10.32 13.27 1.13
N SER A 524 -11.02 14.09 0.34
CA SER A 524 -10.67 14.33 -1.06
C SER A 524 -9.28 14.96 -1.20
N LEU A 525 -8.96 15.95 -0.35
CA LEU A 525 -7.63 16.58 -0.31
C LEU A 525 -6.54 15.58 0.07
N LEU A 526 -6.77 14.75 1.10
CA LEU A 526 -5.81 13.71 1.52
C LEU A 526 -5.50 12.72 0.39
N ILE A 527 -6.52 12.32 -0.38
CA ILE A 527 -6.34 11.42 -1.53
C ILE A 527 -5.51 12.11 -2.61
N TYR A 528 -5.88 13.34 -2.99
CA TYR A 528 -5.20 14.08 -4.05
C TYR A 528 -3.72 14.36 -3.70
N ASP A 529 -3.46 14.92 -2.51
CA ASP A 529 -2.12 15.25 -2.03
C ASP A 529 -1.21 14.02 -2.01
N HIS A 530 -1.75 12.85 -1.65
CA HIS A 530 -0.99 11.61 -1.56
C HIS A 530 -0.45 11.16 -2.93
N PHE A 531 -1.19 11.39 -4.01
CA PHE A 531 -0.80 10.97 -5.36
C PHE A 531 -0.15 12.08 -6.19
N LEU A 532 -0.08 13.32 -5.72
CA LEU A 532 0.42 14.48 -6.48
C LEU A 532 1.77 14.21 -7.18
N THR A 533 2.77 13.74 -6.43
CA THR A 533 4.09 13.41 -6.98
C THR A 533 4.03 12.26 -8.00
N SER A 534 3.26 11.21 -7.72
CA SER A 534 3.12 10.09 -8.65
C SER A 534 2.40 10.52 -9.94
N LYS A 535 1.36 11.36 -9.83
CA LYS A 535 0.60 11.89 -10.96
C LYS A 535 1.49 12.73 -11.88
N TYR A 536 2.37 13.55 -11.31
CA TYR A 536 3.35 14.31 -12.07
C TYR A 536 4.23 13.40 -12.95
N TYR A 537 4.86 12.37 -12.37
CA TYR A 537 5.67 11.43 -13.14
C TYR A 537 4.86 10.58 -14.12
N TYR A 538 3.61 10.26 -13.78
CA TYR A 538 2.71 9.59 -14.71
C TYR A 538 2.46 10.43 -15.97
N ASN A 539 2.22 11.73 -15.82
CA ASN A 539 2.02 12.65 -16.94
C ASN A 539 3.25 12.74 -17.85
N ILE A 540 4.46 12.76 -17.28
CA ILE A 540 5.71 12.69 -18.06
C ILE A 540 5.81 11.39 -18.85
N LEU A 541 5.38 10.27 -18.26
CA LEU A 541 5.41 8.96 -18.89
C LEU A 541 4.34 8.77 -19.98
N LEU A 542 3.33 9.65 -20.07
CA LEU A 542 2.26 9.52 -21.07
C LEU A 542 2.81 9.47 -22.50
N SER A 543 3.81 10.30 -22.82
CA SER A 543 4.45 10.35 -24.15
C SER A 543 5.61 9.37 -24.34
N LYS A 544 5.89 8.47 -23.38
CA LYS A 544 7.10 7.63 -23.34
C LYS A 544 6.82 6.14 -23.52
N ASP A 545 5.96 5.78 -24.47
CA ASP A 545 5.61 4.37 -24.75
C ASP A 545 6.81 3.50 -25.13
N ASN A 546 7.77 4.05 -25.89
CA ASN A 546 9.00 3.34 -26.28
C ASN A 546 9.83 2.92 -25.07
N LEU A 547 9.95 3.79 -24.07
CA LEU A 547 10.65 3.49 -22.82
C LEU A 547 9.93 2.41 -22.02
N VAL A 548 8.60 2.49 -21.91
CA VAL A 548 7.79 1.47 -21.22
C VAL A 548 7.92 0.10 -21.89
N ASN A 549 7.89 0.06 -23.23
CA ASN A 549 8.11 -1.16 -24.00
C ASN A 549 9.50 -1.74 -23.77
N ASN A 550 10.54 -0.90 -23.73
CA ASN A 550 11.90 -1.34 -23.43
C ASN A 550 12.00 -1.90 -22.00
N ILE A 551 11.37 -1.26 -21.02
CA ILE A 551 11.30 -1.79 -19.65
C ILE A 551 10.64 -3.18 -19.63
N LEU A 552 9.52 -3.38 -20.33
CA LEU A 552 8.86 -4.69 -20.43
C LEU A 552 9.75 -5.75 -21.10
N LYS A 553 10.44 -5.41 -22.20
CA LYS A 553 11.43 -6.30 -22.85
C LYS A 553 12.54 -6.71 -21.88
N MET A 554 13.02 -5.78 -21.06
CA MET A 554 14.02 -6.07 -20.04
C MET A 554 13.47 -6.93 -18.90
N GLY A 555 12.21 -6.75 -18.53
CA GLY A 555 11.52 -7.61 -17.57
C GLY A 555 11.44 -9.05 -18.05
N LYS A 556 11.05 -9.26 -19.31
CA LYS A 556 11.10 -10.56 -19.99
C LYS A 556 12.50 -11.18 -19.88
N ARG A 557 13.54 -10.45 -20.29
CA ARG A 557 14.94 -10.93 -20.24
C ARG A 557 15.38 -11.30 -18.81
N SER A 558 15.00 -10.51 -17.82
CA SER A 558 15.42 -10.70 -16.42
C SER A 558 14.81 -11.94 -15.76
N LEU A 559 13.62 -12.37 -16.20
CA LEU A 559 12.85 -13.43 -15.54
C LEU A 559 12.60 -14.67 -16.40
N SER A 560 12.84 -14.61 -17.71
CA SER A 560 12.70 -15.77 -18.61
C SER A 560 13.59 -16.93 -18.20
N ILE A 561 14.85 -16.67 -17.82
CA ILE A 561 15.81 -17.70 -17.38
C ILE A 561 15.25 -18.44 -16.16
N ARG A 562 14.86 -17.71 -15.12
CA ARG A 562 14.28 -18.28 -13.89
C ARG A 562 13.01 -19.08 -14.15
N ALA A 563 12.11 -18.58 -15.01
CA ALA A 563 10.88 -19.27 -15.37
C ALA A 563 11.17 -20.55 -16.17
N ASN A 564 12.07 -20.49 -17.15
CA ASN A 564 12.50 -21.62 -17.96
C ASN A 564 13.17 -22.71 -17.11
N GLU A 565 14.07 -22.35 -16.19
CA GLU A 565 14.71 -23.29 -15.26
C GLU A 565 13.68 -23.98 -14.38
N THR A 566 12.76 -23.21 -13.79
CA THR A 566 11.69 -23.76 -12.95
C THR A 566 10.79 -24.71 -13.73
N PHE A 567 10.46 -24.38 -14.97
CA PHE A 567 9.67 -25.26 -15.83
C PHE A 567 10.43 -26.51 -16.26
N LYS A 568 11.73 -26.41 -16.57
CA LYS A 568 12.58 -27.58 -16.84
C LYS A 568 12.60 -28.54 -15.65
N GLU A 569 12.72 -28.03 -14.42
CA GLU A 569 12.60 -28.86 -13.21
C GLU A 569 11.21 -29.51 -13.09
N PHE A 570 10.15 -28.76 -13.41
CA PHE A 570 8.79 -29.27 -13.37
C PHE A 570 8.59 -30.44 -14.35
N LYS A 571 9.06 -30.26 -15.58
CA LYS A 571 9.05 -31.28 -16.62
C LYS A 571 9.82 -32.54 -16.22
N LYS A 572 11.05 -32.38 -15.70
CA LYS A 572 11.84 -33.49 -15.15
C LYS A 572 11.10 -34.27 -14.06
N LYS A 573 10.40 -33.59 -13.15
CA LYS A 573 9.61 -34.25 -12.10
C LYS A 573 8.38 -35.00 -12.62
N LEU A 574 7.89 -34.63 -13.79
CA LEU A 574 6.73 -35.24 -14.46
C LEU A 574 7.13 -36.26 -15.54
N ASN A 575 8.42 -36.51 -15.75
CA ASN A 575 8.95 -37.34 -16.82
C ASN A 575 8.52 -36.88 -18.23
N ILE A 576 8.56 -35.56 -18.47
CA ILE A 576 8.35 -34.87 -19.77
C ILE A 576 9.65 -34.13 -20.12
#